data_AF-A0AAW6Q9R9-F1
#
_entry.id   AF-A0AAW6Q9R9-F1
#
_cell.length_a   1.000
_cell.length_b   1.000
_cell.length_c   1.000
_cell.angle_alpha   90.00
_cell.angle_beta   90.00
_cell.angle_gamma   90.00
#
_symmetry.space_group_name_H-M   'P 1'
#
loop_
_entity.id
_entity.type
_entity.pdbx_description
1 polymer ?
#
loop_
_entity_poly.entity_id
_entity_poly.type
_entity_poly.pdbx_seq_one_letter_code
_entity_poly.pdbx_strand_id
1 'polypeptide(L)'
;MWNFDFKKYPESTLFAIQFEKNSKKFISQGTIPHLISSNVLKIELKFTPDVNEQQKISQLFETFDSPILAYEQKVEYLKKLKNSFISKMFI
;
A
#
# COMPACT_ATOMS: atom_id res chain seq x y z
N MET A 1 5.49 10.86 8.17
CA MET A 1 4.95 9.95 7.14
C MET A 1 3.84 9.17 7.79
N TRP A 2 2.61 9.26 7.30
CA TRP A 2 1.49 8.50 7.89
C TRP A 2 1.72 7.01 7.63
N ASN A 3 1.95 6.24 8.70
CA ASN A 3 1.93 4.78 8.64
C ASN A 3 0.48 4.32 8.65
N PHE A 4 -0.15 4.29 7.48
CA PHE A 4 -1.41 3.58 7.31
C PHE A 4 -1.11 2.09 7.29
N ASP A 5 -1.39 1.41 8.40
CA ASP A 5 -1.30 -0.04 8.50
C ASP A 5 -2.56 -0.66 7.87
N PHE A 6 -2.48 -0.95 6.57
CA PHE A 6 -3.54 -1.62 5.81
C PHE A 6 -3.94 -2.97 6.43
N LYS A 7 -3.05 -3.58 7.22
CA LYS A 7 -3.26 -4.85 7.92
C LYS A 7 -4.33 -4.78 9.00
N LYS A 8 -4.72 -3.59 9.45
CA LYS A 8 -5.77 -3.40 10.47
C LYS A 8 -7.19 -3.44 9.88
N TYR A 9 -7.35 -3.30 8.57
CA TYR A 9 -8.66 -3.15 7.94
C TYR A 9 -8.72 -3.93 6.62
N PRO A 10 -9.16 -5.20 6.61
CA PRO A 10 -9.21 -6.00 5.39
C PRO A 10 -10.14 -5.42 4.29
N GLU A 11 -11.24 -4.77 4.67
CA GLU A 11 -12.11 -4.05 3.72
C GLU A 11 -11.43 -2.83 3.07
N SER A 12 -10.31 -2.37 3.64
CA SER A 12 -9.54 -1.24 3.11
C SER A 12 -8.73 -1.57 1.86
N THR A 13 -8.44 -2.84 1.56
CA THR A 13 -7.61 -3.22 0.40
C THR A 13 -8.37 -3.02 -0.91
N LEU A 14 -9.62 -3.51 -0.99
CA LEU A 14 -10.49 -3.27 -2.14
C LEU A 14 -10.84 -1.78 -2.27
N PHE A 15 -11.10 -1.12 -1.15
CA PHE A 15 -11.27 0.33 -1.10
C PHE A 15 -10.06 1.05 -1.68
N ALA A 16 -8.84 0.70 -1.24
CA ALA A 16 -7.60 1.35 -1.65
C ALA A 16 -7.33 1.15 -3.14
N ILE A 17 -7.51 -0.06 -3.65
CA ILE A 17 -7.35 -0.38 -5.08
C ILE A 17 -8.34 0.44 -5.92
N GLN A 18 -9.60 0.46 -5.53
CA GLN A 18 -10.64 1.14 -6.28
C GLN A 18 -10.50 2.66 -6.19
N PHE A 19 -10.14 3.17 -5.01
CA PHE A 19 -9.83 4.57 -4.78
C PHE A 19 -8.64 5.00 -5.64
N GLU A 20 -7.54 4.24 -5.65
CA GLU A 20 -6.38 4.52 -6.49
C GLU A 20 -6.76 4.53 -7.97
N LYS A 21 -7.53 3.55 -8.43
CA LYS A 21 -7.96 3.45 -9.83
C LYS A 21 -8.82 4.63 -10.26
N ASN A 22 -9.76 5.05 -9.43
CA ASN A 22 -10.73 6.09 -9.79
C ASN A 22 -10.25 7.50 -9.46
N SER A 23 -9.36 7.65 -8.47
CA SER A 23 -8.72 8.92 -8.12
C SER A 23 -7.81 9.44 -9.23
N LYS A 24 -7.17 8.55 -10.01
CA LYS A 24 -6.25 8.93 -11.12
C LYS A 24 -6.84 9.93 -12.11
N LYS A 25 -8.16 9.90 -12.33
CA LYS A 25 -8.87 10.84 -13.22
C LYS A 25 -9.00 12.25 -12.66
N PHE A 26 -8.85 12.40 -11.35
CA PHE A 26 -9.06 13.63 -10.60
C PHE A 26 -7.77 14.25 -10.06
N ILE A 27 -6.63 13.59 -10.29
CA ILE A 27 -5.30 14.11 -9.99
C ILE A 27 -4.95 15.19 -11.03
N SER A 28 -4.45 16.33 -10.56
CA SER A 28 -3.99 17.41 -11.42
C SER A 28 -2.75 16.99 -12.25
N GLN A 29 -2.72 17.40 -13.52
CA GLN A 29 -1.61 17.09 -14.44
C GLN A 29 -0.49 18.15 -14.41
N GLY A 30 -0.09 18.57 -13.21
CA GLY A 30 1.01 19.53 -13.01
C GLY A 30 2.32 18.85 -12.61
N THR A 31 3.39 19.63 -12.49
CA THR A 31 4.70 19.17 -11.98
C THR A 31 4.60 18.56 -10.57
N ILE A 32 3.64 19.02 -9.77
CA ILE A 32 3.27 18.42 -8.49
C ILE A 32 1.82 17.94 -8.59
N PRO A 33 1.60 16.63 -8.78
CA PRO A 33 0.26 16.06 -8.82
C PRO A 33 -0.39 16.22 -7.44
N HIS A 34 -1.62 16.74 -7.42
CA HIS A 34 -2.40 16.92 -6.20
C HIS A 34 -3.86 16.60 -6.45
N LEU A 35 -4.54 16.17 -5.40
CA LEU A 35 -5.95 15.81 -5.43
C LEU A 35 -6.73 16.76 -4.52
N ILE A 36 -7.63 17.53 -5.12
CA ILE A 36 -8.40 18.56 -4.42
C ILE A 36 -9.50 17.88 -3.59
N SER A 37 -9.71 18.32 -2.35
CA SER A 37 -10.72 17.74 -1.45
C SER A 37 -12.12 17.67 -2.06
N SER A 38 -12.51 18.65 -2.88
CA SER A 38 -13.79 18.65 -3.61
C SER A 38 -13.87 17.57 -4.69
N ASN A 39 -12.74 17.13 -5.24
CA ASN A 39 -12.67 16.03 -6.19
C ASN A 39 -12.61 14.67 -5.49
N VAL A 40 -12.11 14.59 -4.25
CA VAL A 40 -12.17 13.35 -3.44
C VAL A 40 -13.61 12.84 -3.34
N LEU A 41 -14.55 13.75 -3.05
CA LEU A 41 -15.97 13.43 -2.90
C LEU A 41 -16.64 12.94 -4.19
N LYS A 42 -16.01 13.17 -5.34
CA LYS A 42 -16.49 12.74 -6.66
C LYS A 42 -15.93 11.37 -7.07
N ILE A 43 -15.03 10.78 -6.28
CA ILE A 43 -14.46 9.47 -6.56
C ILE A 43 -15.51 8.42 -6.23
N GLU A 44 -16.14 7.89 -7.27
CA GLU A 44 -17.04 6.75 -7.12
C GLU A 44 -16.24 5.49 -6.76
N LEU A 45 -16.64 4.84 -5.68
CA LEU A 45 -16.10 3.54 -5.29
C LEU A 45 -17.13 2.47 -5.67
N LYS A 46 -16.68 1.47 -6.44
CA LYS A 46 -17.50 0.33 -6.84
C LYS A 46 -16.86 -0.92 -6.29
N PHE A 47 -17.57 -1.59 -5.41
CA PHE A 47 -17.22 -2.88 -4.85
C PHE A 47 -18.49 -3.72 -4.75
N THR A 48 -18.33 -5.04 -4.70
CA THR A 48 -19.44 -5.98 -4.49
C THR A 48 -20.16 -5.66 -3.18
N PRO A 49 -21.50 -5.62 -3.12
CA PRO A 49 -22.22 -5.36 -1.87
C PRO A 49 -22.09 -6.53 -0.87
N ASP A 50 -21.61 -7.69 -1.31
CA ASP A 50 -21.39 -8.85 -0.43
C ASP A 50 -20.13 -8.70 0.42
N VAL A 51 -20.33 -8.46 1.71
CA VAL A 51 -19.26 -8.32 2.70
C VAL A 51 -18.43 -9.61 2.83
N ASN A 52 -19.05 -10.79 2.70
CA ASN A 52 -18.30 -12.06 2.78
C ASN A 52 -17.35 -12.22 1.58
N GLU A 53 -17.77 -11.78 0.41
CA GLU A 53 -16.92 -11.79 -0.78
C GLU A 53 -15.74 -10.82 -0.60
N GLN A 54 -15.99 -9.61 -0.09
CA GLN A 54 -14.94 -8.64 0.20
C GLN A 54 -13.90 -9.19 1.19
N GLN A 55 -14.35 -9.84 2.26
CA GLN A 55 -13.47 -10.44 3.27
C GLN A 55 -12.59 -11.54 2.66
N LYS A 56 -13.15 -12.44 1.84
CA LYS A 56 -12.38 -13.49 1.16
C LYS A 56 -11.32 -12.92 0.22
N ILE A 57 -11.69 -11.90 -0.56
CA ILE A 57 -10.74 -11.23 -1.46
C ILE A 57 -9.62 -10.57 -0.66
N SER A 58 -9.95 -9.91 0.45
CA SER A 58 -8.95 -9.29 1.30
C SER A 58 -7.98 -10.30 1.90
N GLN A 59 -8.51 -11.40 2.48
CA GLN A 59 -7.69 -12.49 3.01
C GLN A 59 -6.75 -13.06 1.96
N LEU A 60 -7.21 -13.21 0.71
CA LEU A 60 -6.35 -13.65 -0.38
C LEU A 60 -5.14 -12.70 -0.58
N PHE A 61 -5.35 -11.39 -0.59
CA PHE A 61 -4.25 -10.43 -0.72
C PHE A 61 -3.30 -10.45 0.49
N GLU A 62 -3.81 -10.60 1.70
CA GLU A 62 -2.97 -10.71 2.92
C GLU A 62 -2.01 -11.91 2.87
N THR A 63 -2.41 -13.02 2.22
CA THR A 63 -1.54 -14.19 2.03
C THR A 63 -0.34 -13.89 1.14
N PHE A 64 -0.44 -12.92 0.21
CA PHE A 64 0.66 -12.48 -0.65
C PHE A 64 1.49 -11.37 -0.01
N ASP A 65 0.87 -10.45 0.72
CA ASP A 65 1.58 -9.35 1.37
C ASP A 65 2.49 -9.83 2.51
N SER A 66 2.07 -10.87 3.25
CA SER A 66 2.84 -11.43 4.36
C SER A 66 4.25 -11.90 3.96
N PRO A 67 4.45 -12.73 2.91
CA PRO A 67 5.79 -13.10 2.45
C PRO A 67 6.55 -11.92 1.84
N ILE A 68 5.90 -10.99 1.12
CA ILE A 68 6.57 -9.80 0.56
C ILE A 68 7.21 -8.97 1.68
N LEU A 69 6.44 -8.68 2.74
CA LEU A 69 6.94 -7.96 3.91
C LEU A 69 8.13 -8.68 4.57
N ALA A 70 8.05 -10.00 4.70
CA ALA A 70 9.16 -10.80 5.25
C ALA A 70 10.42 -10.70 4.38
N TYR A 71 10.29 -10.70 3.05
CA TYR A 71 11.41 -10.51 2.14
C TYR A 71 11.98 -9.08 2.21
N GLU A 72 11.14 -8.05 2.29
CA GLU A 72 11.59 -6.66 2.43
C GLU A 72 12.40 -6.46 3.72
N GLN A 73 11.90 -6.99 4.85
CA GLN A 73 12.62 -6.96 6.13
C GLN A 73 13.96 -7.70 6.04
N LYS A 74 13.99 -8.87 5.39
CA LYS A 74 15.22 -9.63 5.18
C LYS A 74 16.23 -8.85 4.33
N VAL A 75 15.77 -8.20 3.25
CA VAL A 75 16.62 -7.38 2.39
C VAL A 75 17.20 -6.20 3.17
N GLU A 76 16.39 -5.51 3.96
CA GLU A 76 16.85 -4.39 4.79
C GLU A 76 17.88 -4.85 5.82
N TYR A 77 17.62 -5.98 6.49
CA TYR A 77 18.56 -6.59 7.43
C TYR A 77 19.90 -6.93 6.77
N LEU A 78 19.89 -7.56 5.60
CA LEU A 78 21.10 -7.90 4.86
C LEU A 78 21.86 -6.65 4.40
N LYS A 79 21.16 -5.58 3.99
CA LYS A 79 21.79 -4.30 3.66
C LYS A 79 22.50 -3.69 4.88
N LYS A 80 21.85 -3.71 6.06
CA LYS A 80 22.44 -3.22 7.31
C LYS A 80 23.68 -4.04 7.71
N LEU A 81 23.60 -5.37 7.62
CA LEU A 81 24.75 -6.25 7.89
C LEU A 81 25.90 -5.98 6.92
N LYS A 82 25.63 -5.91 5.62
CA LYS A 82 26.65 -5.62 4.60
C LYS A 82 27.39 -4.33 4.93
N ASN A 83 26.65 -3.26 5.25
CA ASN A 83 27.25 -1.98 5.59
C ASN A 83 28.07 -2.07 6.89
N SER A 84 27.57 -2.77 7.91
CA SER A 84 28.31 -2.99 9.16
C SER A 84 29.63 -3.73 8.92
N PHE A 85 29.63 -4.78 8.12
CA PHE A 85 30.86 -5.52 7.78
C PHE A 85 31.83 -4.65 6.99
N ILE A 86 31.37 -3.92 5.97
CA ILE A 86 32.21 -3.01 5.20
C ILE A 86 32.84 -1.95 6.12
N SER A 87 32.07 -1.32 7.01
CA SER A 87 32.61 -0.35 7.96
C SER A 87 33.68 -0.97 8.88
N LYS A 88 33.51 -2.22 9.30
CA LYS A 88 34.50 -2.95 10.12
C LYS A 88 35.73 -3.43 9.34
N MET A 89 35.69 -3.49 8.02
CA MET A 89 36.82 -3.92 7.18
C MET A 89 37.79 -2.77 6.85
N PHE A 90 37.35 -1.52 6.94
CA PHE A 90 38.12 -0.33 6.57
C PHE A 90 38.40 0.62 7.76
N ILE A 91 38.19 0.14 8.98
CA ILE A 91 38.71 0.69 10.25
C ILE A 91 39.85 -0.23 10.70
#